data_AF-A0A3A2I790-F1
#
_entry.id   AF-A0A3A2I790-F1
#
_cell.length_a   1.000
_cell.length_b   1.000
_cell.length_c   1.000
_cell.angle_alpha   90.00
_cell.angle_beta   90.00
_cell.angle_gamma   90.00
#
_symmetry.space_group_name_H-M   'P 1'
#
loop_
_entity.id
_entity.type
_entity.pdbx_description
1 polymer ?
#
loop_
_entity_poly.entity_id
_entity_poly.type
_entity_poly.pdbx_seq_one_letter_code
_entity_poly.pdbx_strand_id
1 'polypeptide(L)' 'MERILTSAMEIKKRTQVTSLFAGNGFKIVMTDFDRMTFERANTKVNIRYDLSSNVESIHILQK' A
#
# COMPACT_ATOMS: atom_id res chain seq x y z
N MET A 1 10.00 -4.48 -6.37
CA MET A 1 8.68 -4.63 -5.69
C MET A 1 8.88 -4.95 -4.23
N GLU A 2 9.62 -6.01 -3.89
CA GLU A 2 9.87 -6.49 -2.52
C GLU A 2 10.31 -5.38 -1.55
N ARG A 3 11.30 -4.56 -1.91
CA ARG A 3 11.78 -3.46 -1.05
C ARG A 3 10.69 -2.48 -0.62
N ILE A 4 9.76 -2.13 -1.52
CA ILE A 4 8.64 -1.21 -1.21
C ILE A 4 7.67 -1.88 -0.22
N LEU A 5 7.41 -3.17 -0.41
CA LEU A 5 6.51 -3.94 0.46
C LEU A 5 7.10 -4.10 1.86
N THR A 6 8.39 -4.43 1.96
CA THR A 6 9.10 -4.52 3.24
C THR A 6 9.09 -3.18 3.96
N SER A 7 9.44 -2.08 3.27
CA SER A 7 9.41 -0.74 3.87
C SER A 7 8.00 -0.33 4.29
N ALA A 8 6.95 -0.73 3.58
CA ALA A 8 5.58 -0.45 3.97
C ALA A 8 5.18 -1.19 5.27
N MET A 9 5.63 -2.44 5.44
CA MET A 9 5.44 -3.22 6.67
C MET A 9 6.23 -2.68 7.86
N GLU A 10 7.38 -2.06 7.63
CA GLU A 10 8.20 -1.41 8.68
C GLU A 10 7.61 -0.06 9.11
N ILE A 11 7.24 0.79 8.14
CA ILE A 11 6.66 2.11 8.38
C ILE A 11 5.30 2.00 9.06
N LYS A 12 4.47 1.04 8.62
CA LYS A 12 3.10 0.74 9.05
C LYS A 12 2.07 1.87 8.86
N LYS A 13 2.37 3.13 9.15
CA LYS A 13 1.36 4.19 9.17
C LYS A 13 0.83 4.52 7.78
N ARG A 14 -0.50 4.48 7.61
CA ARG A 14 -1.22 4.73 6.35
C ARG A 14 -0.70 5.93 5.56
N THR A 15 -0.55 7.08 6.20
CA THR A 15 -0.09 8.31 5.53
C THR A 15 1.33 8.15 4.97
N GLN A 16 2.24 7.58 5.75
CA GLN A 16 3.63 7.38 5.33
C GLN A 16 3.74 6.31 4.24
N VAL A 17 2.97 5.23 4.34
CA VAL A 17 2.87 4.20 3.29
C VAL A 17 2.32 4.81 2.01
N THR A 18 1.31 5.68 2.10
CA THR A 18 0.76 6.39 0.94
C THR A 18 1.84 7.23 0.24
N SER A 19 2.62 8.01 1.00
CA SER A 19 3.75 8.77 0.47
C SER A 19 4.82 7.89 -0.16
N LEU A 20 5.14 6.75 0.46
CA LEU A 20 6.10 5.78 -0.08
C LEU A 20 5.66 5.27 -1.47
N PHE A 21 4.39 4.86 -1.60
CA PHE A 21 3.86 4.32 -2.85
C PHE A 21 3.76 5.40 -3.93
N ALA A 22 3.28 6.60 -3.58
CA ALA A 22 3.21 7.74 -4.50
C ALA A 22 4.60 8.14 -5.02
N GLY A 23 5.61 8.22 -4.14
CA GLY A 23 7.00 8.49 -4.52
C GLY A 23 7.64 7.43 -5.40
N ASN A 24 7.10 6.20 -5.41
CA ASN A 24 7.51 5.11 -6.29
C ASN A 24 6.63 4.99 -7.55
N GLY A 25 5.81 6.00 -7.86
CA GLY A 25 5.02 6.08 -9.08
C GLY A 25 3.75 5.23 -9.07
N PHE A 26 3.30 4.75 -7.91
CA PHE A 26 1.98 4.13 -7.78
C PHE A 26 0.88 5.19 -7.65
N LYS A 27 -0.28 4.91 -8.21
CA LYS A 27 -1.50 5.72 -8.07
C LYS A 27 -2.49 5.00 -7.18
N ILE A 28 -3.26 5.76 -6.40
CA ILE A 28 -4.37 5.19 -5.62
C ILE A 28 -5.54 4.95 -6.57
N VAL A 29 -6.01 3.72 -6.66
CA VAL A 29 -7.15 3.33 -7.51
C VAL A 29 -8.38 2.96 -6.70
N MET A 30 -8.22 2.65 -5.41
CA MET A 30 -9.32 2.41 -4.49
C MET A 30 -8.89 2.80 -3.08
N THR A 31 -9.78 3.45 -2.33
CA THR A 31 -9.60 3.74 -0.91
C THR A 31 -10.88 3.42 -0.16
N ASP A 32 -10.74 2.80 0.99
CA ASP A 32 -11.78 2.50 1.97
C ASP A 32 -11.25 2.83 3.38
N PHE A 33 -12.05 2.60 4.42
CA PHE A 33 -11.66 2.79 5.81
C PHE A 33 -10.43 1.95 6.19
N ASP A 34 -10.47 0.64 5.94
CA ASP A 34 -9.40 -0.30 6.29
C ASP A 34 -8.54 -0.72 5.09
N ARG A 35 -8.83 -0.25 3.87
CA ARG A 35 -8.17 -0.75 2.65
C ARG A 35 -7.70 0.37 1.73
N MET A 36 -6.56 0.15 1.08
CA MET A 36 -6.09 0.98 -0.02
C MET A 36 -5.48 0.14 -1.12
N THR A 37 -5.83 0.45 -2.37
CA THR A 37 -5.27 -0.21 -3.55
C THR A 37 -4.45 0.77 -4.36
N PHE A 38 -3.21 0.37 -4.63
CA PHE A 38 -2.23 1.07 -5.43
C PHE A 38 -2.04 0.36 -6.76
N GLU A 39 -1.89 1.11 -7.84
CA GLU A 39 -1.62 0.58 -9.18
C GLU A 39 -0.41 1.26 -9.80
N ARG A 40 0.46 0.46 -10.44
CA ARG A 40 1.56 0.94 -11.28
C ARG A 40 1.80 -0.04 -12.42
N ALA A 41 1.65 0.44 -13.66
CA ALA A 41 1.67 -0.41 -14.85
C ALA A 41 0.66 -1.56 -14.69
N ASN A 42 1.10 -2.81 -14.75
CA ASN A 42 0.25 -4.00 -14.58
C ASN A 42 0.19 -4.54 -13.14
N THR A 43 0.86 -3.86 -12.20
CA THR A 43 0.93 -4.32 -10.81
C THR A 43 -0.10 -3.59 -9.94
N LYS A 44 -0.96 -4.35 -9.27
CA LYS A 44 -1.89 -3.86 -8.25
C LYS A 44 -1.52 -4.38 -6.88
N VAL A 45 -1.48 -3.49 -5.90
CA VAL A 45 -1.16 -3.79 -4.50
C VAL A 45 -2.29 -3.31 -3.62
N ASN A 46 -2.92 -4.23 -2.91
CA ASN A 46 -3.91 -3.94 -1.89
C ASN A 46 -3.26 -3.99 -0.51
N ILE A 47 -3.52 -2.99 0.31
CA ILE A 47 -3.01 -2.87 1.68
C ILE A 47 -4.19 -2.78 2.62
N ARG A 48 -4.21 -3.64 3.65
CA ARG A 48 -5.14 -3.57 4.76
C ARG A 48 -4.52 -2.84 5.95
N TYR A 49 -5.33 -2.07 6.65
CA TYR A 49 -4.97 -1.29 7.81
C TYR A 49 -5.85 -1.68 9.01
N ASP A 50 -5.26 -1.69 10.20
CA ASP A 50 -5.99 -1.84 11.45
C ASP A 50 -6.74 -0.56 11.85
N LEU A 51 -7.50 -0.60 12.95
CA LEU A 51 -8.22 0.55 13.49
C LEU A 51 -7.29 1.71 13.90
N SER A 52 -6.01 1.45 14.11
CA SER A 52 -4.97 2.45 14.42
C SER A 52 -4.22 2.93 13.16
N SER A 53 -4.74 2.62 11.97
CA SER A 53 -4.17 2.96 10.66
C SER A 53 -2.74 2.43 10.43
N ASN A 54 -2.40 1.29 11.05
CA ASN A 54 -1.17 0.55 10.79
C ASN A 54 -1.42 -0.53 9.74
N VAL A 55 -0.43 -0.82 8.88
CA VAL A 55 -0.49 -1.94 7.95
C VAL A 55 -0.67 -3.24 8.72
N GLU A 56 -1.72 -3.97 8.38
CA GLU A 56 -2.03 -5.31 8.87
C GLU A 56 -1.57 -6.36 7.85
N SER A 57 -1.88 -6.17 6.56
CA SER A 57 -1.46 -7.08 5.49
C SER A 57 -1.30 -6.37 4.15
N ILE A 58 -0.51 -6.98 3.26
CA ILE A 58 -0.33 -6.51 1.87
C ILE A 58 -0.53 -7.68 0.91
N HIS A 59 -1.33 -7.46 -0.13
CA HIS A 59 -1.65 -8.43 -1.17
C HIS A 59 -1.34 -7.86 -2.55
N ILE A 60 -0.64 -8.63 -3.38
CA ILE A 60 -0.45 -8.29 -4.79
C ILE A 60 -1.59 -8.93 -5.57
N LEU A 61 -2.44 -8.13 -6.19
CA LEU A 61 -3.64 -8.59 -6.90
C LEU A 61 -3.36 -8.95 -8.36
N GLN A 62 -2.43 -8.25 -9.01
CA GLN A 62 -1.98 -8.47 -10.39
C GLN A 62 -0.51 -8.05 -10.49
N LYS A 63 0.25 -8.68 -11.40
CA LYS A 63 1.67 -8.41 -11.63
C LYS A 63 1.89 -7.90 -13.04
#